data_AF-A0A9D1JWY4-F1
#
_entry.id   AF-A0A9D1JWY4-F1
#
_cell.length_a   1.000
_cell.length_b   1.000
_cell.length_c   1.000
_cell.angle_alpha   90.00
_cell.angle_beta   90.00
_cell.angle_gamma   90.00
#
_symmetry.space_group_name_H-M   'P 1'
#
loop_
_entity.id
_entity.type
_entity.pdbx_description
1 polymer ?
#
loop_
_entity_poly.entity_id
_entity_poly.type
_entity_poly.pdbx_seq_one_letter_code
_entity_poly.pdbx_strand_id
1 'polypeptide(L)'
;MGMSASQARFLILTAQKNNNEYQAQRITHERLMLAQETEGWTSEYNDKMNNTTLLFNAKTASDTDLYNYNNKLTYDDIVRSETDENPGIGGRLVTVGGKVVVPKLPEFNEEGLSEDGLTEKDYFVDPEIERSDMLQNALTNGIYFIELKKFTDETGEEEPVWDKVDYANTTETMITETLDKTDDAAAEAEYEEKKSLFQSKDKTLEMRLKELETEHKALETEIESVQKVIQNNVETSFKTFG
;
A
#
# COMPACT_ATOMS: atom_id res chain seq x y z
N MET A 1 -15.69 -62.94 -27.14
CA MET A 1 -15.37 -61.61 -27.69
C MET A 1 -15.51 -60.45 -26.68
N GLY A 2 -16.17 -60.59 -25.52
CA GLY A 2 -16.53 -59.43 -24.67
C GLY A 2 -15.47 -58.90 -23.68
N MET A 3 -14.49 -59.71 -23.24
CA MET A 3 -13.60 -59.37 -22.11
C MET A 3 -12.53 -58.31 -22.43
N SER A 4 -11.88 -58.38 -23.60
CA SER A 4 -10.86 -57.39 -23.99
C SER A 4 -11.47 -56.02 -24.27
N ALA A 5 -12.67 -55.98 -24.86
CA ALA A 5 -13.40 -54.73 -25.11
C ALA A 5 -13.87 -54.06 -23.80
N SER A 6 -14.36 -54.83 -22.83
CA SER A 6 -14.78 -54.29 -21.53
C SER A 6 -13.59 -53.78 -20.69
N GLN A 7 -12.45 -54.47 -20.73
CA GLN A 7 -11.22 -53.98 -20.09
C GLN A 7 -10.66 -52.71 -20.75
N ALA A 8 -10.69 -52.62 -22.08
CA ALA A 8 -10.28 -51.40 -22.80
C ALA A 8 -11.18 -50.20 -22.43
N ARG A 9 -12.51 -50.40 -22.37
CA ARG A 9 -13.45 -49.36 -21.95
C ARG A 9 -13.22 -48.91 -20.50
N PHE A 10 -12.96 -49.85 -19.59
CA PHE A 10 -12.63 -49.54 -18.20
C PHE A 10 -11.41 -48.62 -18.11
N LEU A 11 -10.31 -48.95 -18.81
CA LEU A 11 -9.09 -48.14 -18.81
C LEU A 11 -9.33 -46.72 -19.35
N ILE A 12 -10.13 -46.58 -20.43
CA ILE A 12 -10.47 -45.28 -21.00
C ILE A 12 -11.26 -44.43 -20.00
N LEU A 13 -12.29 -45.00 -19.38
CA LEU A 13 -13.10 -44.28 -18.40
C LEU A 13 -12.30 -43.88 -17.16
N THR A 14 -11.41 -44.76 -16.68
CA THR A 14 -10.49 -44.42 -15.58
C THR A 14 -9.56 -43.27 -15.96
N ALA A 15 -9.01 -43.26 -17.18
CA ALA A 15 -8.19 -42.16 -17.66
C ALA A 15 -8.99 -40.84 -17.74
N GLN A 16 -10.25 -40.88 -18.19
CA GLN A 16 -11.14 -39.73 -18.20
C GLN A 16 -11.43 -39.22 -16.79
N LYS A 17 -11.75 -40.11 -15.84
CA LYS A 17 -11.98 -39.77 -14.42
C LYS A 17 -10.76 -39.05 -13.82
N ASN A 18 -9.56 -39.61 -14.00
CA ASN A 18 -8.33 -39.02 -13.51
C ASN A 18 -8.05 -37.64 -14.14
N ASN A 19 -8.32 -37.48 -15.44
CA ASN A 19 -8.20 -36.17 -16.09
C ASN A 19 -9.21 -35.17 -15.54
N ASN A 20 -10.46 -35.57 -15.31
CA ASN A 20 -11.48 -34.72 -14.69
C ASN A 20 -11.03 -34.27 -13.29
N GLU A 21 -10.54 -35.19 -12.45
CA GLU A 21 -10.02 -34.88 -11.11
C GLU A 21 -8.83 -33.91 -11.18
N TYR A 22 -7.92 -34.10 -12.13
CA TYR A 22 -6.82 -33.17 -12.36
C TYR A 22 -7.30 -31.76 -12.74
N GLN A 23 -8.31 -31.64 -13.60
CA GLN A 23 -8.89 -30.33 -13.93
C GLN A 23 -9.56 -29.69 -12.70
N ALA A 24 -10.25 -30.47 -11.86
CA ALA A 24 -10.87 -29.97 -10.64
C ALA A 24 -9.80 -29.43 -9.68
N GLN A 25 -8.71 -30.18 -9.46
CA GLN A 25 -7.57 -29.74 -8.64
C GLN A 25 -6.93 -28.45 -9.17
N ARG A 26 -6.77 -28.33 -10.50
CA ARG A 26 -6.25 -27.08 -11.11
C ARG A 26 -7.15 -25.89 -10.83
N ILE A 27 -8.46 -26.04 -10.94
CA ILE A 27 -9.42 -24.98 -10.64
C ILE A 27 -9.37 -24.63 -9.14
N THR A 28 -9.29 -25.62 -8.26
CA THR A 28 -9.14 -25.37 -6.82
C THR A 28 -7.88 -24.56 -6.52
N HIS A 29 -6.75 -24.88 -7.17
CA HIS A 29 -5.52 -24.09 -7.05
C HIS A 29 -5.69 -22.66 -7.59
N GLU A 30 -6.35 -22.50 -8.75
CA GLU A 30 -6.63 -21.17 -9.31
C GLU A 30 -7.48 -20.30 -8.38
N ARG A 31 -8.49 -20.88 -7.73
CA ARG A 31 -9.29 -20.17 -6.71
C ARG A 31 -8.46 -19.77 -5.49
N LEU A 32 -7.54 -20.61 -5.04
CA LEU A 32 -6.61 -20.27 -3.95
C LEU A 32 -5.74 -19.07 -4.34
N MET A 33 -5.20 -19.06 -5.56
CA MET A 33 -4.39 -17.93 -6.06
C MET A 33 -5.23 -16.64 -6.14
N LEU A 34 -6.47 -16.71 -6.62
CA LEU A 34 -7.37 -15.55 -6.64
C LEU A 34 -7.69 -15.02 -5.24
N ALA A 35 -7.82 -15.91 -4.24
CA ALA A 35 -8.00 -15.51 -2.85
C ALA A 35 -6.77 -14.77 -2.30
N GLN A 36 -5.57 -15.27 -2.60
CA GLN A 36 -4.32 -14.57 -2.24
C GLN A 36 -4.21 -13.21 -2.92
N GLU A 37 -4.60 -13.09 -4.20
CA GLU A 37 -4.66 -11.79 -4.86
C GLU A 37 -5.59 -10.84 -4.09
N THR A 38 -6.78 -11.31 -3.67
CA THR A 38 -7.76 -10.55 -2.87
C THR A 38 -7.17 -9.91 -1.63
N GLU A 39 -6.32 -10.64 -0.90
CA GLU A 39 -5.62 -10.09 0.26
C GLU A 39 -4.68 -8.94 -0.14
N GLY A 40 -3.97 -9.08 -1.25
CA GLY A 40 -3.02 -8.08 -1.75
C GLY A 40 -3.67 -6.75 -2.12
N TRP A 41 -4.68 -6.75 -2.99
CA TRP A 41 -5.32 -5.48 -3.40
C TRP A 41 -6.24 -4.90 -2.31
N THR A 42 -6.71 -5.71 -1.37
CA THR A 42 -7.39 -5.19 -0.16
C THR A 42 -6.41 -4.46 0.76
N SER A 43 -5.20 -5.00 0.96
CA SER A 43 -4.16 -4.31 1.72
C SER A 43 -3.77 -2.99 1.06
N GLU A 44 -3.49 -3.01 -0.25
CA GLU A 44 -3.12 -1.81 -1.00
C GLU A 44 -4.20 -0.73 -0.91
N TYR A 45 -5.48 -1.12 -1.01
CA TYR A 45 -6.61 -0.22 -0.81
C TYR A 45 -6.63 0.39 0.60
N ASN A 46 -6.44 -0.44 1.64
CA ASN A 46 -6.39 0.04 3.02
C ASN A 46 -5.19 0.97 3.25
N ASP A 47 -4.04 0.69 2.65
CA ASP A 47 -2.84 1.52 2.79
C ASP A 47 -3.06 2.91 2.16
N LYS A 48 -3.70 2.97 0.98
CA LYS A 48 -4.10 4.23 0.34
C LYS A 48 -5.13 4.98 1.20
N MET A 49 -6.17 4.30 1.69
CA MET A 49 -7.24 4.93 2.50
C MET A 49 -6.79 5.41 3.89
N ASN A 50 -5.68 4.88 4.40
CA ASN A 50 -5.13 5.24 5.71
C ASN A 50 -3.82 6.03 5.61
N ASN A 51 -3.42 6.46 4.40
CA ASN A 51 -2.28 7.34 4.25
C ASN A 51 -2.57 8.68 4.95
N THR A 52 -1.51 9.37 5.36
CA THR A 52 -1.61 10.67 6.00
C THR A 52 -0.84 11.72 5.21
N THR A 53 -1.22 12.98 5.39
CA THR A 53 -0.48 14.14 4.91
C THR A 53 -0.28 15.14 6.03
N LEU A 54 0.87 15.82 6.04
CA LEU A 54 1.10 16.96 6.91
C LEU A 54 0.52 18.21 6.26
N LEU A 55 -0.31 18.94 7.01
CA LEU A 55 -0.91 20.21 6.61
C LEU A 55 -0.37 21.32 7.50
N PHE A 56 -0.16 22.50 6.94
CA PHE A 56 0.21 23.70 7.70
C PHE A 56 -1.00 24.62 7.84
N ASN A 57 -1.28 25.08 9.06
CA ASN A 57 -2.45 25.93 9.32
C ASN A 57 -2.02 27.23 9.99
N ALA A 58 -1.57 28.20 9.18
CA ALA A 58 -1.26 29.52 9.70
C ALA A 58 -2.55 30.29 9.97
N LYS A 59 -2.55 31.04 11.07
CA LYS A 59 -3.62 31.98 11.41
C LYS A 59 -3.06 33.32 11.84
N THR A 60 -3.78 34.39 11.55
CA THR A 60 -3.44 35.69 12.11
C THR A 60 -3.71 35.70 13.62
N ALA A 61 -3.04 36.60 14.35
CA ALA A 61 -3.25 36.79 15.79
C ALA A 61 -4.71 37.08 16.19
N SER A 62 -5.56 37.48 15.24
CA SER A 62 -6.99 37.78 15.46
C SER A 62 -7.93 36.64 15.05
N ASP A 63 -7.41 35.44 14.74
CA ASP A 63 -8.19 34.20 14.45
C ASP A 63 -9.20 34.33 13.28
N THR A 64 -9.14 35.43 12.51
CA THR A 64 -10.18 35.80 11.54
C THR A 64 -9.79 35.44 10.10
N ASP A 65 -8.49 35.47 9.77
CA ASP A 65 -7.97 35.13 8.45
C ASP A 65 -7.15 33.84 8.54
N LEU A 66 -7.60 32.81 7.81
CA LEU A 66 -6.94 31.51 7.71
C LEU A 66 -6.02 31.51 6.50
N TYR A 67 -4.72 31.31 6.71
CA TYR A 67 -3.71 31.25 5.65
C TYR A 67 -3.19 29.81 5.50
N ASN A 68 -3.08 29.34 4.26
CA ASN A 68 -2.67 27.97 3.92
C ASN A 68 -3.51 26.86 4.56
N TYR A 69 -4.72 27.18 5.02
CA TYR A 69 -5.61 26.23 5.69
C TYR A 69 -5.88 25.01 4.80
N ASN A 70 -5.59 23.83 5.35
CA ASN A 70 -5.63 22.54 4.65
C ASN A 70 -4.71 22.38 3.43
N ASN A 71 -3.66 23.21 3.29
CA ASN A 71 -2.64 22.98 2.28
C ASN A 71 -1.56 22.04 2.80
N LYS A 72 -1.00 21.21 1.91
CA LYS A 72 0.15 20.35 2.23
C LYS A 72 1.31 21.21 2.70
N LEU A 73 1.95 20.81 3.79
CA LEU A 73 3.14 21.46 4.33
C LEU A 73 4.21 21.55 3.24
N THR A 74 4.81 22.72 3.10
CA THR A 74 5.94 22.95 2.20
C THR A 74 7.17 23.39 2.97
N TYR A 75 8.34 23.30 2.33
CA TYR A 75 9.58 23.81 2.91
C TYR A 75 9.49 25.31 3.22
N ASP A 76 8.88 26.07 2.31
CA ASP A 76 8.68 27.51 2.46
C ASP A 76 7.87 27.85 3.72
N ASP A 77 6.81 27.08 4.02
CA ASP A 77 6.02 27.29 5.23
C ASP A 77 6.83 27.17 6.53
N ILE A 78 7.88 26.35 6.54
CA ILE A 78 8.75 26.18 7.71
C ILE A 78 9.68 27.38 7.87
N VAL A 79 10.28 27.87 6.78
CA VAL A 79 11.34 28.89 6.84
C VAL A 79 10.83 30.33 6.76
N ARG A 80 9.67 30.54 6.16
CA ARG A 80 9.04 31.86 5.98
C ARG A 80 8.69 32.46 7.35
N SER A 81 8.84 33.78 7.47
CA SER A 81 8.72 34.48 8.75
C SER A 81 7.28 34.45 9.30
N GLU A 82 7.15 34.41 10.62
CA GLU A 82 5.86 34.52 11.32
C GLU A 82 5.21 35.93 11.17
N THR A 83 6.00 36.92 10.73
CA THR A 83 5.56 38.32 10.58
C THR A 83 5.20 38.73 9.15
N ASP A 84 5.34 37.82 8.19
CA ASP A 84 5.00 38.07 6.79
C ASP A 84 3.47 38.17 6.56
N GLU A 85 3.04 38.80 5.45
CA GLU A 85 1.62 38.89 5.09
C GLU A 85 0.96 37.51 4.96
N ASN A 86 1.70 36.52 4.46
CA ASN A 86 1.36 35.10 4.51
C ASN A 86 2.31 34.44 5.51
N PRO A 87 1.95 34.33 6.79
CA PRO A 87 2.89 33.90 7.83
C PRO A 87 3.34 32.45 7.60
N GLY A 88 4.62 32.19 7.87
CA GLY A 88 5.18 30.85 8.04
C GLY A 88 5.46 30.55 9.52
N ILE A 89 6.23 29.50 9.76
CA ILE A 89 6.65 29.08 11.11
C ILE A 89 7.83 29.91 11.63
N GLY A 90 8.64 30.50 10.74
CA GLY A 90 9.86 31.22 11.11
C GLY A 90 10.97 30.32 11.66
N GLY A 91 10.93 29.03 11.31
CA GLY A 91 11.86 28.01 11.74
C GLY A 91 12.95 27.69 10.73
N ARG A 92 13.68 26.61 11.00
CA ARG A 92 14.59 25.99 10.02
C ARG A 92 14.55 24.48 10.13
N LEU A 93 14.89 23.80 9.04
CA LEU A 93 15.11 22.35 9.07
C LEU A 93 16.56 22.05 9.42
N VAL A 94 16.78 21.02 10.24
CA VAL A 94 18.11 20.53 10.57
C VAL A 94 18.19 19.02 10.47
N THR A 95 19.37 18.53 10.09
CA THR A 95 19.71 17.11 10.16
C THR A 95 19.87 16.65 11.61
N VAL A 96 19.91 15.33 11.84
CA VAL A 96 20.30 14.74 13.14
C VAL A 96 21.62 15.34 13.66
N GLY A 97 22.56 15.61 12.75
CA GLY A 97 23.88 16.18 13.05
C GLY A 97 23.91 17.70 13.27
N GLY A 98 22.77 18.38 13.24
CA GLY A 98 22.68 19.84 13.49
C GLY A 98 23.01 20.73 12.28
N LYS A 99 23.22 20.15 11.10
CA LYS A 99 23.38 20.92 9.86
C LYS A 99 22.03 21.44 9.38
N VAL A 100 21.98 22.70 8.92
CA VAL A 100 20.78 23.33 8.37
C VAL A 100 20.49 22.78 6.97
N VAL A 101 19.26 22.31 6.77
CA VAL A 101 18.81 21.72 5.51
C VAL A 101 18.24 22.80 4.61
N VAL A 102 18.78 22.91 3.41
CA VAL A 102 18.36 23.89 2.40
C VAL A 102 18.23 23.21 1.02
N PRO A 103 17.26 23.62 0.18
CA PRO A 103 17.15 23.10 -1.19
C PRO A 103 18.34 23.48 -2.06
N LYS A 104 18.93 24.65 -1.77
CA LYS A 104 20.12 25.17 -2.43
C LYS A 104 20.91 26.00 -1.41
N LEU A 105 22.23 26.04 -1.56
CA LEU A 105 23.08 26.89 -0.73
C LEU A 105 22.67 28.37 -0.84
N PRO A 106 22.64 29.10 0.29
CA PRO A 106 22.41 30.54 0.29
C PRO A 106 23.60 31.29 -0.30
N GLU A 107 23.45 32.60 -0.48
CA GLU A 107 24.57 33.49 -0.79
C GLU A 107 25.46 33.69 0.44
N PHE A 108 26.77 33.80 0.22
CA PHE A 108 27.76 34.04 1.27
C PHE A 108 28.45 35.38 1.00
N ASN A 109 28.67 36.14 2.06
CA ASN A 109 29.42 37.40 2.00
C ASN A 109 30.93 37.17 1.77
N GLU A 110 31.72 38.26 1.71
CA GLU A 110 33.18 38.18 1.51
C GLU A 110 33.92 37.42 2.63
N GLU A 111 33.30 37.30 3.81
CA GLU A 111 33.83 36.53 4.95
C GLU A 111 33.41 35.05 4.92
N GLY A 112 32.62 34.63 3.93
CA GLY A 112 32.14 33.26 3.77
C GLY A 112 30.96 32.90 4.69
N LEU A 113 30.22 33.89 5.16
CA LEU A 113 29.08 33.74 6.06
C LEU A 113 27.76 34.02 5.32
N SER A 114 26.73 33.23 5.63
CA SER A 114 25.36 33.47 5.19
C SER A 114 24.70 34.61 5.98
N GLU A 115 23.47 34.98 5.63
CA GLU A 115 22.66 35.94 6.39
C GLU A 115 22.48 35.53 7.87
N ASP A 116 22.38 34.22 8.12
CA ASP A 116 22.30 33.64 9.47
C ASP A 116 23.65 33.54 10.19
N GLY A 117 24.74 34.03 9.59
CA GLY A 117 26.09 33.95 10.14
C GLY A 117 26.70 32.54 10.11
N LEU A 118 26.19 31.65 9.25
CA LEU A 118 26.66 30.27 9.13
C LEU A 118 27.63 30.12 7.95
N THR A 119 28.55 29.15 8.06
CA THR A 119 29.47 28.81 6.96
C THR A 119 28.84 27.75 6.05
N GLU A 120 29.39 27.59 4.84
CA GLU A 120 28.95 26.55 3.90
C GLU A 120 28.92 25.13 4.51
N LYS A 121 29.81 24.83 5.46
CA LYS A 121 29.92 23.49 6.09
C LYS A 121 28.76 23.16 7.03
N ASP A 122 28.09 24.19 7.52
CA ASP A 122 26.96 24.08 8.45
C ASP A 122 25.66 23.75 7.72
N TYR A 123 25.66 23.81 6.38
CA TYR A 123 24.53 23.45 5.55
C TYR A 123 24.59 22.00 5.06
N PHE A 124 23.42 21.43 4.83
CA PHE A 124 23.18 20.21 4.09
C PHE A 124 22.22 20.54 2.94
N VAL A 125 22.62 20.25 1.71
CA VAL A 125 21.82 20.56 0.52
C VAL A 125 20.98 19.35 0.16
N ASP A 126 19.65 19.52 0.21
CA ASP A 126 18.68 18.52 -0.23
C ASP A 126 17.78 19.13 -1.31
N PRO A 127 18.10 18.96 -2.61
CA PRO A 127 17.34 19.58 -3.69
C PRO A 127 15.87 19.13 -3.78
N GLU A 128 15.52 18.00 -3.16
CA GLU A 128 14.16 17.45 -3.23
C GLU A 128 13.29 17.89 -2.06
N ILE A 129 13.84 18.61 -1.07
CA ILE A 129 13.13 18.99 0.16
C ILE A 129 11.96 19.95 -0.07
N GLU A 130 11.94 20.65 -1.21
CA GLU A 130 10.80 21.50 -1.62
C GLU A 130 9.56 20.67 -1.99
N ARG A 131 9.71 19.38 -2.29
CA ARG A 131 8.58 18.49 -2.55
C ARG A 131 7.92 18.08 -1.23
N SER A 132 6.62 18.34 -1.08
CA SER A 132 5.87 18.07 0.16
C SER A 132 5.93 16.60 0.60
N ASP A 133 5.96 15.64 -0.32
CA ASP A 133 6.08 14.21 0.00
C ASP A 133 7.45 13.87 0.61
N MET A 134 8.52 14.44 0.07
CA MET A 134 9.88 14.26 0.58
C MET A 134 10.05 14.94 1.94
N LEU A 135 9.52 16.16 2.10
CA LEU A 135 9.52 16.87 3.38
C LEU A 135 8.76 16.10 4.46
N GLN A 136 7.54 15.66 4.14
CA GLN A 136 6.74 14.87 5.06
C GLN A 136 7.49 13.61 5.47
N ASN A 137 8.02 12.85 4.51
CA ASN A 137 8.81 11.65 4.77
C ASN A 137 10.02 11.95 5.66
N ALA A 138 10.70 13.07 5.44
CA ALA A 138 11.85 13.46 6.23
C ALA A 138 11.50 13.81 7.70
N LEU A 139 10.36 14.46 7.93
CA LEU A 139 9.88 14.79 9.27
C LEU A 139 9.33 13.57 10.00
N THR A 140 8.47 12.77 9.35
CA THR A 140 7.81 11.62 9.98
C THR A 140 8.78 10.49 10.31
N ASN A 141 9.84 10.31 9.51
CA ASN A 141 10.89 9.32 9.79
C ASN A 141 12.08 9.89 10.59
N GLY A 142 12.00 11.14 11.06
CA GLY A 142 13.04 11.75 11.89
C GLY A 142 14.40 11.91 11.18
N ILE A 143 14.37 12.03 9.85
CA ILE A 143 15.57 12.35 9.05
C ILE A 143 15.97 13.80 9.34
N TYR A 144 14.98 14.69 9.35
CA TYR A 144 15.12 16.11 9.68
C TYR A 144 14.22 16.50 10.85
N PHE A 145 14.60 17.58 11.53
CA PHE A 145 13.87 18.18 12.64
C PHE A 145 13.63 19.65 12.36
N ILE A 146 12.56 20.20 12.92
CA ILE A 146 12.32 21.64 12.91
C ILE A 146 13.04 22.23 14.11
N GLU A 147 13.74 23.34 13.91
CA GLU A 147 14.23 24.19 14.99
C GLU A 147 13.51 25.53 14.95
N LEU A 148 13.08 26.00 16.13
CA LEU A 148 12.49 27.31 16.33
C LEU A 148 13.40 28.11 17.27
N LYS A 149 13.42 29.44 17.08
CA LYS A 149 14.09 30.35 18.01
C LYS A 149 13.28 30.44 19.31
N LYS A 150 13.91 30.17 20.45
CA LYS A 150 13.33 30.32 21.79
C LYS A 150 14.08 31.39 22.57
N PHE A 151 13.35 32.31 23.18
CA PHE A 151 13.91 33.27 24.13
C PHE A 151 14.12 32.58 25.47
N THR A 152 15.31 32.70 26.03
CA THR A 152 15.71 32.08 27.30
C THR A 152 15.24 32.88 28.52
N ASP A 153 14.88 34.15 28.32
CA ASP A 153 14.35 35.06 29.33
C ASP A 153 12.98 35.65 28.92
N GLU A 154 12.10 35.90 29.90
CA GLU A 154 10.80 36.55 29.66
C GLU A 154 10.95 38.04 29.28
N THR A 155 12.14 38.61 29.49
CA THR A 155 12.50 40.00 29.20
C THR A 155 12.94 40.23 27.75
N GLY A 156 13.35 39.17 27.03
CA GLY A 156 13.81 39.23 25.64
C GLY A 156 15.15 39.97 25.47
N GLU A 157 15.97 40.05 26.52
CA GLU A 157 17.27 40.72 26.49
C GLU A 157 18.40 39.76 26.05
N GLU A 158 18.20 38.44 26.20
CA GLU A 158 19.12 37.44 25.67
C GLU A 158 18.82 37.09 24.20
N GLU A 159 19.89 36.81 23.44
CA GLU A 159 19.76 36.34 22.06
C GLU A 159 19.04 34.98 22.04
N PRO A 160 18.01 34.81 21.18
CA PRO A 160 17.24 33.58 21.15
C PRO A 160 18.11 32.40 20.68
N VAL A 161 17.85 31.23 21.27
CA VAL A 161 18.55 29.99 20.95
C VAL A 161 17.67 29.12 20.08
N TRP A 162 18.25 28.49 19.06
CA TRP A 162 17.57 27.48 18.26
C TRP A 162 17.36 26.21 19.09
N ASP A 163 16.10 25.80 19.21
CA ASP A 163 15.73 24.57 19.92
C ASP A 163 14.90 23.67 19.00
N LYS A 164 15.11 22.36 19.14
CA LYS A 164 14.41 21.37 18.33
C LYS A 164 12.97 21.23 18.81
N VAL A 165 12.07 21.24 17.85
CA VAL A 165 10.64 21.10 18.09
C VAL A 165 10.14 19.89 17.31
N ASP A 166 9.34 19.07 17.98
CA ASP A 166 8.62 17.98 17.33
C ASP A 166 7.59 18.58 16.37
N TYR A 167 7.56 18.11 15.11
CA TYR A 167 6.59 18.59 14.12
C TYR A 167 5.15 18.42 14.62
N ALA A 168 4.90 17.41 15.45
CA ALA A 168 3.59 17.11 16.05
C ALA A 168 3.20 18.07 17.20
N ASN A 169 4.10 18.96 17.65
CA ASN A 169 3.77 20.00 18.62
C ASN A 169 3.01 21.14 17.93
N THR A 170 1.73 20.89 17.65
CA THR A 170 0.84 21.78 16.88
C THR A 170 0.68 23.18 17.47
N THR A 171 0.98 23.38 18.76
CA THR A 171 0.94 24.70 19.41
C THR A 171 2.10 25.58 18.95
N GLU A 172 3.25 24.98 18.68
CA GLU A 172 4.47 25.68 18.23
C GLU A 172 4.61 25.66 16.71
N THR A 173 4.23 24.56 16.06
CA THR A 173 4.47 24.37 14.62
C THR A 173 3.27 24.69 13.74
N MET A 174 2.05 24.68 14.30
CA MET A 174 0.79 24.76 13.55
C MET A 174 0.64 23.69 12.44
N ILE A 175 1.46 22.63 12.51
CA ILE A 175 1.41 21.48 11.60
C ILE A 175 0.38 20.49 12.14
N THR A 176 -0.49 19.98 11.28
CA THR A 176 -1.44 18.92 11.63
C THR A 176 -1.29 17.74 10.70
N GLU A 177 -1.25 16.54 11.25
CA GLU A 177 -1.32 15.31 10.48
C GLU A 177 -2.79 14.89 10.29
N THR A 178 -3.19 14.66 9.04
CA THR A 178 -4.56 14.27 8.69
C THR A 178 -4.55 13.20 7.60
N LEU A 179 -5.67 12.49 7.42
CA LEU A 179 -5.80 11.53 6.32
C LEU A 179 -5.71 12.25 4.96
N ASP A 180 -4.88 11.73 4.05
CA ASP A 180 -4.83 12.26 2.69
C ASP A 180 -5.98 11.63 1.89
N LYS A 181 -6.92 12.47 1.44
CA LYS A 181 -8.09 12.01 0.69
C LYS A 181 -7.97 12.26 -0.81
N THR A 182 -6.80 12.71 -1.27
CA THR A 182 -6.62 13.13 -2.67
C THR A 182 -6.67 11.97 -3.65
N ASP A 183 -6.33 10.75 -3.23
CA ASP A 183 -6.35 9.53 -4.04
C ASP A 183 -7.47 8.53 -3.68
N ASP A 184 -8.23 8.76 -2.60
CA ASP A 184 -9.34 7.91 -2.14
C ASP A 184 -10.30 7.50 -3.26
N ALA A 185 -10.80 8.48 -4.03
CA ALA A 185 -11.79 8.21 -5.08
C ALA A 185 -11.23 7.29 -6.19
N ALA A 186 -9.94 7.43 -6.52
CA ALA A 186 -9.27 6.58 -7.49
C ALA A 186 -9.02 5.17 -6.91
N ALA A 187 -8.60 5.10 -5.65
CA ALA A 187 -8.40 3.84 -4.94
C ALA A 187 -9.70 3.04 -4.78
N GLU A 188 -10.82 3.71 -4.46
CA GLU A 188 -12.14 3.09 -4.37
C GLU A 188 -12.62 2.56 -5.72
N ALA A 189 -12.44 3.33 -6.79
CA ALA A 189 -12.78 2.89 -8.15
C ALA A 189 -11.96 1.66 -8.58
N GLU A 190 -10.65 1.66 -8.35
CA GLU A 190 -9.76 0.53 -8.67
C GLU A 190 -10.13 -0.72 -7.86
N TYR A 191 -10.43 -0.56 -6.56
CA TYR A 191 -10.83 -1.65 -5.68
C TYR A 191 -12.16 -2.28 -6.13
N GLU A 192 -13.19 -1.48 -6.40
CA GLU A 192 -14.48 -2.02 -6.86
C GLU A 192 -14.38 -2.68 -8.24
N GLU A 193 -13.52 -2.19 -9.14
CA GLU A 193 -13.24 -2.86 -10.41
C GLU A 193 -12.60 -4.25 -10.19
N LYS A 194 -11.51 -4.32 -9.41
CA LYS A 194 -10.82 -5.58 -9.09
C LYS A 194 -11.77 -6.57 -8.40
N LYS A 195 -12.61 -6.09 -7.49
CA LYS A 195 -13.63 -6.88 -6.78
C LYS A 195 -14.68 -7.46 -7.71
N SER A 196 -15.20 -6.65 -8.62
CA SER A 196 -16.16 -7.11 -9.63
C SER A 196 -15.54 -8.19 -10.53
N LEU A 197 -14.31 -7.97 -10.99
CA LEU A 197 -13.58 -8.94 -11.78
C LEU A 197 -13.34 -10.25 -11.01
N PHE A 198 -12.88 -10.17 -9.77
CA PHE A 198 -12.69 -11.32 -8.88
C PHE A 198 -13.99 -12.13 -8.73
N GLN A 199 -15.10 -11.46 -8.38
CA GLN A 199 -16.40 -12.13 -8.20
C GLN A 199 -16.85 -12.85 -9.47
N SER A 200 -16.66 -12.23 -10.64
CA SER A 200 -17.00 -12.85 -11.91
C SER A 200 -16.15 -14.10 -12.20
N LYS A 201 -14.83 -14.03 -11.96
CA LYS A 201 -13.90 -15.14 -12.15
C LYS A 201 -14.16 -16.28 -11.18
N ASP A 202 -14.30 -15.99 -9.88
CA ASP A 202 -14.57 -17.00 -8.87
C ASP A 202 -15.89 -17.74 -9.15
N LYS A 203 -16.94 -17.02 -9.54
CA LYS A 203 -18.21 -17.62 -9.95
C LYS A 203 -18.06 -18.55 -11.15
N THR A 204 -17.29 -18.16 -12.17
CA THR A 204 -17.03 -19.02 -13.33
C THR A 204 -16.26 -20.28 -12.94
N LEU A 205 -15.24 -20.16 -12.09
CA LEU A 205 -14.48 -21.30 -11.59
C LEU A 205 -15.33 -22.22 -10.72
N GLU A 206 -16.18 -21.66 -9.86
CA GLU A 206 -17.11 -22.43 -9.03
C GLU A 206 -18.11 -23.22 -9.88
N MET A 207 -18.69 -22.60 -10.92
CA MET A 207 -19.60 -23.30 -11.85
C MET A 207 -18.88 -24.45 -12.55
N ARG A 208 -17.67 -24.21 -13.06
CA ARG A 208 -16.88 -25.24 -13.74
C ARG A 208 -16.47 -26.38 -12.80
N LEU A 209 -16.17 -26.07 -11.54
CA LEU A 209 -15.89 -27.09 -10.53
C LEU A 209 -17.11 -27.99 -10.29
N LYS A 210 -18.32 -27.40 -10.17
CA LYS A 210 -19.58 -28.16 -10.03
C LYS A 210 -19.87 -29.04 -11.24
N GLU A 211 -19.59 -28.55 -12.44
CA GLU A 211 -19.71 -29.35 -13.68
C GLU A 211 -18.76 -30.55 -13.65
N LEU A 212 -17.49 -30.33 -13.31
CA LEU A 212 -16.50 -31.41 -13.18
C LEU A 212 -16.89 -32.43 -12.11
N GLU A 213 -17.38 -31.99 -10.94
CA GLU A 213 -17.87 -32.89 -9.89
C GLU A 213 -19.06 -33.76 -10.36
N THR A 214 -19.94 -33.18 -11.18
CA THR A 214 -21.08 -33.91 -11.76
C THR A 214 -20.61 -34.94 -12.78
N GLU A 215 -19.69 -34.57 -13.66
CA GLU A 215 -19.07 -35.49 -14.63
C GLU A 215 -18.28 -36.60 -13.92
N HIS A 216 -17.54 -36.27 -12.85
CA HIS A 216 -16.80 -37.25 -12.05
C HIS A 216 -17.74 -38.34 -11.50
N LYS A 217 -18.88 -37.95 -10.91
CA LYS A 217 -19.88 -38.89 -10.38
C LYS A 217 -20.49 -39.76 -11.48
N ALA A 218 -20.73 -39.18 -12.66
CA ALA A 218 -21.23 -39.93 -13.82
C ALA A 218 -20.20 -40.97 -14.31
N LEU A 219 -18.94 -40.56 -14.46
CA LEU A 219 -17.83 -41.44 -14.84
C LEU A 219 -17.61 -42.56 -13.81
N GLU A 220 -17.67 -42.23 -12.52
CA GLU A 220 -17.57 -43.21 -11.44
C GLU A 220 -18.67 -44.27 -11.51
N THR A 221 -19.92 -43.83 -11.68
CA THR A 221 -21.06 -44.75 -11.86
C THR A 221 -20.89 -45.64 -13.10
N GLU A 222 -20.37 -45.06 -14.18
CA GLU A 222 -20.12 -45.79 -15.43
C GLU A 222 -18.99 -46.82 -15.28
N ILE A 223 -17.92 -46.47 -14.57
CA ILE A 223 -16.81 -47.36 -14.23
C ILE A 223 -17.32 -48.54 -13.40
N GLU A 224 -18.10 -48.30 -12.35
CA GLU A 224 -18.69 -49.35 -11.52
C GLU A 224 -19.57 -50.31 -12.33
N SER A 225 -20.35 -49.78 -13.27
CA SER A 225 -21.18 -50.57 -14.18
C SER A 225 -20.32 -51.48 -15.08
N VAL A 226 -19.25 -50.94 -15.68
CA VAL A 226 -18.31 -51.72 -16.51
C VAL A 226 -17.59 -52.78 -15.68
N GLN A 227 -17.16 -52.44 -14.47
CA GLN A 227 -16.51 -53.40 -13.55
C GLN A 227 -17.42 -54.59 -13.25
N LYS A 228 -18.70 -54.34 -12.95
CA LYS A 228 -19.69 -55.42 -12.74
C LYS A 228 -19.83 -56.32 -13.97
N VAL A 229 -19.85 -55.75 -15.17
CA VAL A 229 -19.91 -56.54 -16.42
C VAL A 229 -18.65 -57.39 -16.60
N ILE A 230 -17.46 -56.84 -16.33
CA ILE A 230 -16.19 -57.59 -16.37
C ILE A 230 -16.25 -58.75 -15.37
N GLN A 231 -16.65 -58.49 -14.12
CA GLN A 231 -16.75 -59.51 -13.08
C GLN A 231 -17.71 -60.65 -13.48
N ASN A 232 -18.91 -60.31 -13.95
CA ASN A 232 -19.89 -61.31 -14.40
C ASN A 232 -19.36 -62.18 -15.55
N ASN A 233 -18.61 -61.59 -16.50
CA ASN A 233 -18.01 -62.33 -17.61
C ASN A 233 -16.89 -63.26 -17.15
N VAL A 234 -16.08 -62.85 -16.17
CA VAL A 234 -15.06 -63.70 -15.53
C VAL A 234 -15.71 -64.87 -14.81
N GLU A 235 -16.73 -64.61 -13.99
CA GLU A 235 -17.44 -65.67 -13.25
C GLU A 235 -18.12 -66.67 -14.17
N THR A 236 -18.77 -66.20 -15.24
CA THR A 236 -19.41 -67.07 -16.24
C THR A 236 -18.38 -67.92 -16.98
N SER A 237 -17.27 -67.31 -17.40
CA SER A 237 -16.17 -68.05 -18.04
C SER A 237 -15.60 -69.11 -17.10
N PHE A 238 -15.37 -68.77 -15.83
CA PHE A 238 -14.88 -69.73 -14.85
C PHE A 238 -15.86 -70.90 -14.65
N LYS A 239 -17.17 -70.64 -14.50
CA LYS A 239 -18.20 -71.69 -14.36
C LYS A 239 -18.38 -72.57 -15.60
N THR A 240 -18.09 -72.04 -16.79
CA THR A 240 -18.29 -72.75 -18.06
C THR A 240 -17.07 -73.59 -18.44
N PHE A 241 -15.87 -73.19 -18.00
CA PHE A 241 -14.60 -73.82 -18.39
C PHE A 241 -13.80 -74.45 -17.25
N GLY A 242 -14.20 -74.27 -15.99
CA GLY A 242 -13.62 -74.93 -14.81
C GLY A 242 -14.56 -75.99 -14.26
#